data_AF-A0A0K8WC54-F1
#
_entry.id   AF-A0A0K8WC54-F1
#
_cell.length_a   1.000
_cell.length_b   1.000
_cell.length_c   1.000
_cell.angle_alpha   90.00
_cell.angle_beta   90.00
_cell.angle_gamma   90.00
#
_symmetry.space_group_name_H-M   'P 1'
#
loop_
_entity.id
_entity.type
_entity.pdbx_description
1 polymer ?
#
loop_
_entity_poly.entity_id
_entity_poly.type
_entity_poly.pdbx_seq_one_letter_code
_entity_poly.pdbx_strand_id
1 'polypeptide(L)'
;MEEMSPKLCHNFTKLLVRCWLEMEHEFSARKRKKSVLWAKVVNKMSLVNTDVPQSKDLMQRKFLNLFATYKRIKKRNGQTGREATSWEFFEEFDEVYGRRHSIQPPAKNLQGSIVDSAEVCEW
;
A
#
# COMPACT_ATOMS: atom_id res chain seq x y z
N MET A 1 -16.15 5.49 -27.90
CA MET A 1 -14.99 6.37 -27.71
C MET A 1 -14.25 5.82 -26.51
N GLU A 2 -13.30 4.93 -26.74
CA GLU A 2 -12.60 4.23 -25.66
C GLU A 2 -11.59 5.20 -25.06
N GLU A 3 -11.93 5.78 -23.92
CA GLU A 3 -11.03 6.63 -23.16
C GLU A 3 -9.81 5.80 -22.76
N MET A 4 -8.74 5.92 -23.55
CA MET A 4 -7.41 5.41 -23.22
C MET A 4 -6.89 6.23 -22.05
N SER A 5 -7.37 5.88 -20.85
CA SER A 5 -6.84 6.40 -19.60
C SER A 5 -5.33 6.12 -19.59
N PRO A 6 -4.47 7.16 -19.49
CA PRO A 6 -3.04 6.99 -19.66
C PRO A 6 -2.51 6.05 -18.58
N LYS A 7 -2.13 4.84 -19.00
CA LYS A 7 -1.51 3.86 -18.10
C LYS A 7 -0.14 4.42 -17.71
N LEU A 8 0.05 4.66 -16.41
CA LEU A 8 1.36 5.03 -15.89
C LEU A 8 2.36 3.93 -16.27
N CYS A 9 3.39 4.28 -17.06
CA CYS A 9 4.38 3.32 -17.51
C CYS A 9 5.16 2.75 -16.31
N HIS A 10 5.85 1.64 -16.52
CA HIS A 10 6.56 0.93 -15.46
C HIS A 10 7.61 1.83 -14.76
N ASN A 11 8.39 2.58 -15.53
CA ASN A 11 9.42 3.49 -14.99
C ASN A 11 8.83 4.58 -14.10
N PHE A 12 7.72 5.19 -14.52
CA PHE A 12 7.01 6.16 -13.70
C PHE A 12 6.37 5.54 -12.46
N THR A 13 5.93 4.28 -12.55
CA THR A 13 5.41 3.54 -11.40
C THR A 13 6.52 3.29 -10.36
N LYS A 14 7.71 2.91 -10.81
CA LYS A 14 8.88 2.73 -9.94
C LYS A 14 9.31 4.04 -9.28
N LEU A 15 9.34 5.13 -10.05
CA LEU A 15 9.65 6.47 -9.52
C LEU A 15 8.60 6.91 -8.48
N LEU A 16 7.32 6.66 -8.74
CA LEU A 16 6.23 6.95 -7.82
C LEU A 16 6.39 6.22 -6.49
N VAL A 17 6.68 4.91 -6.53
CA VAL A 17 6.89 4.10 -5.33
C VAL A 17 8.05 4.66 -4.51
N ARG A 18 9.20 4.90 -5.13
CA ARG A 18 10.39 5.46 -4.44
C ARG A 18 10.11 6.82 -3.80
N CYS A 19 9.59 7.77 -4.58
CA CYS A 19 9.28 9.12 -4.08
C CYS A 19 8.27 9.08 -2.93
N TRP A 20 7.27 8.19 -3.00
CA TRP A 20 6.28 8.03 -1.96
C TRP A 20 6.87 7.44 -0.68
N LEU A 21 7.61 6.34 -0.80
CA LEU A 21 8.20 5.63 0.34
C LEU A 21 9.22 6.49 1.09
N GLU A 22 10.07 7.23 0.37
CA GLU A 22 11.00 8.20 0.96
C GLU A 22 10.27 9.25 1.81
N MET A 23 9.10 9.70 1.36
CA MET A 23 8.30 10.70 2.06
C MET A 23 7.45 10.12 3.18
N GLU A 24 7.39 8.79 3.39
CA GLU A 24 6.48 8.13 4.35
C GLU A 24 6.58 8.72 5.78
N HIS A 25 7.78 9.14 6.18
CA HIS A 25 8.02 9.78 7.48
C HIS A 25 7.21 11.09 7.65
N GLU A 26 7.02 11.89 6.58
CA GLU A 26 6.18 13.09 6.59
C GLU A 26 4.69 12.73 6.76
N PHE A 27 4.24 11.60 6.20
CA PHE A 27 2.85 11.13 6.34
C PHE A 27 2.57 10.62 7.75
N SER A 28 3.53 9.90 8.34
CA SER A 28 3.41 9.36 9.70
C SER A 28 3.24 10.46 10.74
N ALA A 29 3.84 11.64 10.50
CA ALA A 29 3.75 12.78 11.39
C ALA A 29 2.34 13.43 11.44
N ARG A 30 1.43 13.10 10.51
CA ARG A 30 0.06 13.67 10.40
C ARG A 30 -0.04 15.21 10.38
N LYS A 31 1.07 15.92 10.14
CA LYS A 31 1.14 17.40 10.19
C LYS A 31 0.54 18.09 8.96
N ARG A 32 0.30 17.37 7.85
CA ARG A 32 -0.12 17.94 6.56
C ARG A 32 -1.31 17.16 5.99
N LYS A 33 -2.15 17.86 5.21
CA LYS A 33 -3.27 17.24 4.46
C LYS A 33 -2.70 16.32 3.37
N LYS A 34 -3.34 15.16 3.15
CA LYS A 34 -2.93 14.18 2.12
C LYS A 34 -2.82 14.79 0.72
N SER A 35 -3.71 15.72 0.36
CA SER A 35 -3.68 16.41 -0.93
C SER A 35 -2.39 17.21 -1.17
N VAL A 36 -1.84 17.83 -0.12
CA VAL A 36 -0.58 18.57 -0.18
C VAL A 36 0.59 17.61 -0.36
N LEU A 37 0.55 16.46 0.32
CA LEU A 37 1.60 15.45 0.20
C LEU A 37 1.62 14.83 -1.19
N TRP A 38 0.46 14.55 -1.79
CA TRP A 38 0.37 14.11 -3.18
C TRP A 38 0.91 15.15 -4.15
N ALA A 39 0.60 16.44 -3.96
CA ALA A 39 1.15 17.51 -4.79
C ALA A 39 2.68 17.58 -4.72
N LYS A 40 3.26 17.41 -3.53
CA LYS A 40 4.73 17.31 -3.36
C LYS A 40 5.32 16.11 -4.10
N VAL A 41 4.68 14.94 -4.03
CA VAL A 41 5.15 13.72 -4.74
C VAL A 41 5.17 13.97 -6.25
N VAL A 42 4.08 14.53 -6.81
CA VAL A 42 4.00 14.85 -8.24
C VAL A 42 5.09 15.84 -8.66
N ASN A 43 5.32 16.88 -7.85
CA ASN A 43 6.38 17.85 -8.10
C ASN A 43 7.78 17.21 -8.03
N LYS A 44 8.03 16.34 -7.05
CA LYS A 44 9.30 15.61 -6.96
C LYS A 44 9.54 14.71 -8.18
N MET A 45 8.49 14.06 -8.67
CA MET A 45 8.59 13.25 -9.89
C MET A 45 8.86 14.12 -11.13
N SER A 46 8.23 15.30 -11.23
CA SER A 46 8.43 16.22 -12.37
C SER A 46 9.84 16.81 -12.42
N LEU A 47 10.48 16.98 -11.26
CA LEU A 47 11.88 17.41 -11.17
C LEU A 47 12.86 16.34 -11.68
N VAL A 48 12.51 15.06 -11.56
CA VAL A 48 13.34 13.94 -12.04
C VAL A 48 13.08 13.67 -13.52
N ASN A 49 11.82 13.77 -13.95
CA ASN A 49 11.44 13.53 -15.33
C ASN A 49 10.24 14.42 -15.71
N THR A 50 10.45 15.29 -16.69
CA THR A 50 9.46 16.28 -17.16
C THR A 50 8.27 15.65 -17.88
N ASP A 51 8.42 14.42 -18.39
CA ASP A 51 7.38 13.70 -19.12
C ASP A 51 6.39 12.98 -18.18
N VAL A 52 6.62 13.05 -16.87
CA VAL A 52 5.72 12.45 -15.87
C VAL A 52 4.35 13.14 -15.95
N PRO A 53 3.25 12.37 -16.10
CA PRO A 53 1.91 12.92 -16.09
C PRO A 53 1.64 13.67 -14.78
N GLN A 54 1.29 14.95 -14.85
CA GLN A 54 1.02 15.79 -13.65
C GLN A 54 -0.37 15.54 -13.01
N SER A 55 -0.97 14.38 -13.27
CA SER A 55 -2.29 14.00 -12.74
C SER A 55 -2.15 13.35 -11.37
N LYS A 56 -2.45 14.12 -10.32
CA LYS A 56 -2.48 13.65 -8.93
C LYS A 56 -3.39 12.43 -8.76
N ASP A 57 -4.58 12.44 -9.36
CA ASP A 57 -5.56 11.37 -9.22
C ASP A 57 -5.08 10.06 -9.86
N LEU A 58 -4.40 10.15 -11.01
CA LEU A 58 -3.81 8.99 -11.67
C LEU A 58 -2.74 8.34 -10.79
N MET A 59 -1.82 9.14 -10.25
CA MET A 59 -0.75 8.67 -9.37
C MET A 59 -1.32 8.08 -8.07
N GLN A 60 -2.25 8.79 -7.44
CA GLN A 60 -2.89 8.34 -6.21
C GLN A 60 -3.58 7.00 -6.41
N ARG A 61 -4.39 6.87 -7.47
CA ARG A 61 -5.10 5.61 -7.77
C ARG A 61 -4.12 4.48 -8.05
N LYS A 62 -3.06 4.73 -8.82
CA LYS A 62 -2.02 3.74 -9.14
C LYS A 62 -1.31 3.26 -7.87
N PHE A 63 -0.88 4.18 -7.01
CA PHE A 63 -0.21 3.84 -5.77
C PHE A 63 -1.12 3.08 -4.80
N LEU A 64 -2.38 3.50 -4.64
CA LEU A 64 -3.33 2.81 -3.77
C LEU A 64 -3.59 1.37 -4.24
N ASN A 65 -3.60 1.12 -5.55
CA ASN A 65 -3.68 -0.23 -6.10
C ASN A 65 -2.44 -1.07 -5.76
N LEU A 66 -1.23 -0.51 -5.89
CA LEU A 66 0.01 -1.19 -5.48
C LEU A 66 -0.02 -1.50 -3.98
N PHE A 67 -0.42 -0.53 -3.15
CA PHE A 67 -0.51 -0.71 -1.71
C PHE A 67 -1.56 -1.75 -1.30
N ALA A 68 -2.67 -1.84 -2.03
CA ALA A 68 -3.65 -2.91 -1.84
C ALA A 68 -3.05 -4.28 -2.17
N THR A 69 -2.30 -4.41 -3.26
CA THR A 69 -1.57 -5.63 -3.63
C THR A 69 -0.57 -6.02 -2.54
N TYR A 70 0.23 -5.07 -2.04
CA TYR A 70 1.14 -5.28 -0.91
C TYR A 70 0.41 -5.87 0.30
N LYS A 71 -0.68 -5.24 0.76
CA LYS A 71 -1.46 -5.73 1.91
C LYS A 71 -2.00 -7.14 1.70
N ARG A 72 -2.46 -7.48 0.49
CA ARG A 72 -2.94 -8.83 0.17
C ARG A 72 -1.82 -9.85 0.24
N ILE A 73 -0.65 -9.55 -0.34
CA ILE A 73 0.52 -10.42 -0.30
C ILE A 73 0.97 -10.61 1.15
N LYS A 74 1.11 -9.53 1.94
CA LYS A 74 1.53 -9.61 3.35
C LYS A 74 0.56 -10.47 4.18
N LYS A 75 -0.75 -10.28 4.00
CA LYS A 75 -1.79 -11.10 4.65
C LYS A 75 -1.66 -12.58 4.28
N ARG A 76 -1.51 -12.88 2.99
CA ARG A 76 -1.36 -14.25 2.48
C ARG A 76 -0.11 -14.92 3.08
N ASN A 77 1.04 -14.23 3.06
CA ASN A 77 2.30 -14.75 3.59
C ASN A 77 2.19 -15.07 5.09
N GLY A 78 1.47 -14.24 5.86
CA GLY A 78 1.20 -14.51 7.28
C GLY A 78 0.23 -15.67 7.54
N GLN A 79 -0.61 -16.06 6.57
CA GLN A 79 -1.54 -17.19 6.72
C GLN A 79 -0.95 -18.54 6.31
N THR A 80 -0.16 -18.56 5.23
CA THR A 80 0.31 -19.81 4.62
C THR A 80 1.70 -20.22 5.09
N GLY A 81 2.42 -19.34 5.81
CA GLY A 81 3.83 -19.54 6.18
C GLY A 81 4.79 -19.59 4.98
N ARG A 82 4.28 -19.38 3.75
CA ARG A 82 5.07 -19.33 2.52
C ARG A 82 5.32 -17.87 2.19
N GLU A 83 6.51 -17.40 2.53
CA GLU A 83 6.92 -16.00 2.36
C GLU A 83 7.27 -15.63 0.91
N ALA A 84 7.30 -16.61 -0.01
CA ALA A 84 7.70 -16.38 -1.39
C ALA A 84 6.71 -15.48 -2.16
N THR A 85 7.19 -14.32 -2.61
CA THR A 85 6.50 -13.47 -3.58
C THR A 85 7.52 -12.93 -4.59
N SER A 86 7.20 -13.00 -5.88
CA SER A 86 8.04 -12.47 -6.96
C SER A 86 7.70 -11.01 -7.31
N TRP A 87 6.86 -10.35 -6.51
CA TRP A 87 6.41 -9.01 -6.80
C TRP A 87 7.50 -7.98 -6.50
N GLU A 88 7.98 -7.31 -7.55
CA GLU A 88 9.16 -6.43 -7.53
C GLU A 88 9.12 -5.30 -6.49
N PHE A 89 7.94 -4.79 -6.13
CA PHE A 89 7.81 -3.71 -5.15
C PHE A 89 7.62 -4.23 -3.73
N PHE A 90 7.56 -5.54 -3.52
CA PHE A 90 7.23 -6.09 -2.20
C PHE A 90 8.27 -5.71 -1.15
N GLU A 91 9.55 -5.89 -1.43
CA GLU A 91 10.64 -5.60 -0.48
C GLU A 91 10.67 -4.12 -0.10
N GLU A 92 10.57 -3.21 -1.09
CA GLU A 92 10.54 -1.76 -0.87
C GLU A 92 9.35 -1.37 0.04
N PHE A 93 8.16 -1.95 -0.18
CA PHE A 93 7.01 -1.70 0.67
C PHE A 93 7.16 -2.34 2.06
N ASP A 94 7.74 -3.53 2.17
CA ASP A 94 7.86 -4.26 3.44
C ASP A 94 8.89 -3.62 4.37
N GLU A 95 9.97 -3.04 3.83
CA GLU A 95 10.98 -2.31 4.60
C GLU A 95 10.35 -1.12 5.37
N VAL A 96 9.45 -0.40 4.70
CA VAL A 96 8.79 0.81 5.23
C VAL A 96 7.53 0.46 6.04
N TYR A 97 6.68 -0.44 5.54
CA TYR A 97 5.37 -0.72 6.13
C TYR A 97 5.27 -2.04 6.89
N GLY A 98 6.21 -2.97 6.73
CA GLY A 98 6.15 -4.33 7.29
C GLY A 98 6.10 -4.34 8.82
N ARG A 99 6.71 -3.34 9.46
CA ARG A 99 6.74 -3.14 10.92
C ARG A 99 5.57 -2.32 11.48
N ARG A 100 4.66 -1.81 10.63
CA ARG A 100 3.52 -1.01 11.11
C ARG A 100 2.41 -1.90 11.70
N HIS A 101 1.96 -1.53 12.90
CA HIS A 101 0.79 -2.13 13.56
C HIS A 101 -0.52 -2.02 12.75
N SER A 102 -0.60 -1.07 11.80
CA SER A 102 -1.75 -0.94 10.89
C SER A 102 -1.78 -2.01 9.79
N ILE A 103 -0.67 -2.70 9.53
CA ILE A 103 -0.56 -3.76 8.52
C ILE A 103 -0.65 -5.14 9.19
N GLN A 104 0.02 -5.28 10.34
CA GLN A 104 -0.05 -6.47 11.19
C GLN A 104 -0.60 -6.05 12.55
N PRO A 105 -1.92 -6.16 12.78
CA PRO A 105 -2.48 -5.87 14.09
C PRO A 105 -1.91 -6.88 15.10
N PRO A 106 -1.52 -6.43 16.30
CA PRO A 106 -1.09 -7.33 17.37
C PRO A 106 -2.13 -8.43 17.63
N ALA A 107 -1.68 -9.66 17.87
CA ALA A 107 -2.56 -10.82 18.08
C ALA A 107 -3.65 -10.58 19.14
N LYS A 108 -3.34 -9.78 20.18
CA LYS A 108 -4.29 -9.37 21.23
C LYS A 108 -5.53 -8.62 20.74
N ASN A 109 -5.50 -8.04 19.53
CA ASN A 109 -6.63 -7.32 18.93
C ASN A 109 -7.42 -8.17 17.92
N LEU A 110 -7.00 -9.42 17.68
CA LEU A 110 -7.71 -10.37 16.84
C LEU A 110 -8.76 -11.07 17.71
N GLN A 111 -9.88 -10.40 18.01
CA GLN A 111 -11.03 -11.07 18.60
C GLN A 111 -11.62 -12.02 17.55
N GLY A 112 -11.29 -13.31 17.63
CA GLY A 112 -11.92 -14.35 16.84
C GLY A 112 -13.36 -14.52 17.30
N SER A 113 -14.33 -14.39 16.39
CA SER A 113 -15.71 -14.82 16.63
C SER A 113 -15.76 -16.35 16.56
N ILE A 114 -15.32 -17.03 17.62
CA ILE A 114 -15.74 -18.41 17.87
C ILE A 114 -16.72 -18.32 19.04
N VAL A 115 -18.00 -18.24 18.71
CA VAL A 115 -19.08 -18.55 19.64
C VAL A 115 -19.34 -20.03 19.41
N ASP A 116 -18.67 -20.88 20.18
CA ASP A 116 -19.00 -22.30 20.23
C ASP A 116 -20.19 -22.45 21.17
N SER A 117 -21.40 -22.28 20.64
CA SER A 117 -22.62 -22.77 21.27
C SER A 117 -22.86 -24.19 20.78
N ALA A 118 -22.03 -25.12 21.25
CA ALA A 118 -22.44 -26.51 21.35
C ALA A 118 -23.06 -26.68 22.75
N GLU A 119 -24.34 -26.30 22.88
CA GLU A 119 -25.14 -26.82 23.99
C GLU A 119 -25.33 -28.32 23.76
N VAL A 120 -24.64 -29.07 24.60
CA VAL A 120 -24.74 -30.51 24.75
C VAL A 120 -26.18 -30.85 25.18
N CYS A 121 -26.89 -31.62 24.35
CA CYS A 121 -28.08 -32.33 24.78
C CYS A 121 -27.66 -33.42 25.78
N GLU A 122 -28.13 -33.32 27.04
CA GLU A 122 -28.19 -34.44 27.97
C GLU A 122 -29.62 -34.55 28.54
N TRP A 123 -29.97 -35.79 28.91
CA TRP A 123 -31.27 -36.46 28.80
C TRP A 123 -32.27 -36.15 29.91
#